data_AF-A0A8S1Y8T2-F1
#
_entry.id   AF-A0A8S1Y8T2-F1
#
_cell.length_a   1.000
_cell.length_b   1.000
_cell.length_c   1.000
_cell.angle_alpha   90.00
_cell.angle_beta   90.00
_cell.angle_gamma   90.00
#
_symmetry.space_group_name_H-M   'P 1'
#
loop_
_entity.id
_entity.type
_entity.pdbx_description
1 polymer ?
#
loop_
_entity_poly.entity_id
_entity_poly.type
_entity_poly.pdbx_seq_one_letter_code
_entity_poly.pdbx_strand_id
1 'polypeptide(L)'
;MKFQSHGLQKQRILQIKKPAQRLGSDNPEAVKNHKWFDGFEWNKLLNRQLQPPYLPQNYSNSDGSTKDTEQDTKENNIMLRRNSIQAQFEGYSHDQNELISAELTKL
;
A
#
# COMPACT_ATOMS: atom_id res chain seq x y z
N MET A 1 9.85 -48.64 6.43
CA MET A 1 10.24 -47.59 7.41
C MET A 1 10.18 -46.24 6.73
N LYS A 2 9.34 -45.34 7.28
CA LYS A 2 9.24 -43.87 7.10
C LYS A 2 9.50 -43.27 5.71
N PHE A 3 8.42 -43.07 4.96
CA PHE A 3 8.35 -42.00 3.97
C PHE A 3 8.27 -40.66 4.72
N GLN A 4 9.31 -39.84 4.62
CA GLN A 4 9.24 -38.45 5.07
C GLN A 4 8.40 -37.66 4.05
N SER A 5 7.10 -37.62 4.33
CA SER A 5 6.19 -36.64 3.72
C SER A 5 6.63 -35.24 4.15
N HIS A 6 7.47 -34.61 3.34
CA HIS A 6 7.75 -33.19 3.47
C HIS A 6 6.50 -32.45 3.01
N GLY A 7 5.64 -32.16 4.00
CA GLY A 7 4.39 -31.44 3.81
C GLY A 7 4.62 -30.15 3.04
N LEU A 8 4.01 -30.08 1.87
CA LEU A 8 3.92 -28.90 1.02
C LEU A 8 3.36 -27.73 1.85
N GLN A 9 4.22 -26.83 2.33
CA GLN A 9 3.84 -25.49 2.79
C GLN A 9 3.56 -24.59 1.57
N LYS A 10 2.82 -25.11 0.57
CA LYS A 10 2.49 -24.37 -0.65
C LYS A 10 1.36 -23.38 -0.39
N GLN A 11 1.71 -22.09 -0.46
CA GLN A 11 0.91 -21.01 -1.05
C GLN A 11 -0.54 -20.84 -0.57
N ARG A 12 -0.76 -20.50 0.70
CA ARG A 12 -2.12 -20.25 1.22
C ARG A 12 -2.68 -18.84 1.01
N ILE A 13 -1.91 -17.86 0.53
CA ILE A 13 -2.38 -16.47 0.43
C ILE A 13 -3.38 -16.28 -0.73
N LEU A 14 -3.15 -16.94 -1.87
CA LEU A 14 -3.94 -16.75 -3.10
C LEU A 14 -4.91 -17.89 -3.44
N GLN A 15 -4.84 -19.04 -2.75
CA GLN A 15 -5.62 -20.24 -3.13
C GLN A 15 -6.97 -20.38 -2.40
N ILE A 16 -7.32 -19.44 -1.53
CA ILE A 16 -8.53 -19.52 -0.73
C ILE A 16 -9.67 -18.75 -1.41
N LYS A 17 -10.59 -19.50 -2.03
CA LYS A 17 -11.76 -18.97 -2.74
C LYS A 17 -12.71 -18.17 -1.84
N LYS A 18 -12.75 -18.47 -0.53
CA LYS A 18 -13.62 -17.80 0.44
C LYS A 18 -12.88 -16.64 1.11
N PRO A 19 -13.38 -15.39 1.02
CA PRO A 19 -12.73 -14.23 1.65
C PRO A 19 -12.46 -14.44 3.14
N ALA A 20 -13.45 -14.97 3.88
CA ALA A 20 -13.35 -15.20 5.33
C ALA A 20 -12.24 -16.19 5.75
N GLN A 21 -11.75 -17.01 4.84
CA GLN A 21 -10.68 -17.97 5.14
C GLN A 21 -9.30 -17.44 4.70
N ARG A 22 -9.23 -16.27 4.07
CA ARG A 22 -7.96 -15.68 3.61
C ARG A 22 -7.13 -15.28 4.81
N LEU A 23 -5.83 -15.60 4.76
CA LEU A 23 -4.89 -15.19 5.78
C LEU A 23 -4.94 -13.67 5.97
N GLY A 24 -5.13 -13.23 7.22
CA GLY A 24 -5.26 -11.80 7.57
C GLY A 24 -6.68 -11.24 7.55
N SER A 25 -7.71 -12.05 7.27
CA SER A 25 -9.12 -11.58 7.29
C SER A 25 -9.63 -11.29 8.70
N ASP A 26 -9.23 -12.10 9.68
CA ASP A 26 -9.64 -11.92 11.08
C ASP A 26 -8.69 -10.99 11.84
N ASN A 27 -7.38 -11.18 11.68
CA ASN A 27 -6.36 -10.38 12.37
C ASN A 27 -5.06 -10.31 11.54
N PRO A 28 -4.45 -9.11 11.36
CA PRO A 28 -3.15 -8.95 10.72
C PRO A 28 -1.98 -9.70 11.41
N GLU A 29 -2.08 -10.04 12.70
CA GLU A 29 -1.08 -10.85 13.40
C GLU A 29 -0.92 -12.25 12.81
N ALA A 30 -1.99 -12.82 12.24
CA ALA A 30 -1.92 -14.11 11.54
C ALA A 30 -0.97 -14.06 10.34
N VAL A 31 -0.82 -12.89 9.71
CA VAL A 31 0.15 -12.66 8.64
C VAL A 31 1.56 -12.54 9.21
N LYS A 32 1.74 -11.76 10.28
CA LYS A 32 3.05 -11.54 10.92
C LYS A 32 3.67 -12.84 11.44
N ASN A 33 2.85 -13.73 12.00
CA ASN A 33 3.25 -15.01 12.58
C ASN A 33 3.33 -16.14 11.54
N HIS A 34 3.15 -15.85 10.24
CA HIS A 34 3.22 -16.86 9.20
C HIS A 34 4.68 -17.29 8.97
N LYS A 35 4.91 -18.59 8.70
CA LYS A 35 6.25 -19.18 8.49
C LYS A 35 7.11 -18.51 7.41
N TRP A 36 6.49 -17.77 6.50
CA TRP A 36 7.22 -17.01 5.48
C TRP A 36 7.97 -15.81 6.06
N PHE A 37 7.46 -15.25 7.16
CA PHE A 37 8.06 -14.14 7.90
C PHE A 37 8.75 -14.61 9.19
N ASP A 38 9.07 -15.91 9.29
CA ASP A 38 9.77 -16.42 10.46
C ASP A 38 11.14 -15.74 10.59
N GLY A 39 11.42 -15.17 11.77
CA GLY A 39 12.61 -14.35 12.01
C GLY A 39 12.59 -12.93 11.39
N PHE A 40 11.46 -12.46 10.85
CA PHE A 40 11.36 -11.11 10.31
C PHE A 40 11.11 -10.06 11.41
N GLU A 41 11.98 -9.05 11.46
CA GLU A 41 11.97 -8.00 12.48
C GLU A 41 10.94 -6.88 12.17
N TRP A 42 9.66 -7.14 12.44
CA TRP A 42 8.56 -6.19 12.19
C TRP A 42 8.74 -4.81 12.85
N ASN A 43 9.32 -4.76 14.06
CA ASN A 43 9.55 -3.50 14.76
C ASN A 43 10.58 -2.63 14.01
N LYS A 44 11.62 -3.24 13.44
CA LYS A 44 12.64 -2.52 12.66
C LYS A 44 12.05 -2.02 11.34
N LEU A 45 11.11 -2.76 10.75
CA LEU A 45 10.37 -2.30 9.57
C LEU A 45 9.56 -1.04 9.88
N LEU A 46 8.76 -1.06 10.96
CA LEU A 46 7.93 0.08 11.37
C LEU A 46 8.76 1.32 11.70
N ASN A 47 9.90 1.11 12.36
CA ASN A 47 10.85 2.18 12.69
C ASN A 47 11.73 2.61 11.52
N ARG A 48 11.50 2.10 10.29
CA ARG A 48 12.27 2.39 9.08
C ARG A 48 13.78 2.13 9.22
N GLN A 49 14.15 1.15 10.03
CA GLN A 49 15.54 0.77 10.32
C GLN A 49 16.08 -0.31 9.37
N LEU A 50 15.20 -1.04 8.68
CA LEU A 50 15.60 -2.04 7.70
C LEU A 50 16.02 -1.36 6.38
N GLN A 51 17.18 -1.74 5.86
CA GLN A 51 17.60 -1.32 4.52
C GLN A 51 16.77 -2.06 3.48
N PRO A 52 16.14 -1.35 2.52
CA PRO A 52 15.37 -2.00 1.47
C PRO A 52 16.32 -2.78 0.55
N PRO A 53 15.89 -3.95 0.02
CA PRO A 53 16.74 -4.80 -0.83
C PRO A 53 17.03 -4.19 -2.20
N TYR A 54 16.22 -3.22 -2.64
CA TYR A 54 16.40 -2.50 -3.89
C TYR A 54 16.37 -1.01 -3.61
N LEU A 55 17.46 -0.34 -4.01
CA LEU A 55 17.60 1.11 -3.98
C LEU A 55 17.63 1.59 -5.44
N PRO A 56 16.54 2.22 -5.95
CA PRO A 56 16.56 2.83 -7.26
C PRO A 56 17.69 3.85 -7.41
N GLN A 57 18.45 3.76 -8.50
CA GLN A 57 19.65 4.58 -8.73
C GLN A 57 19.34 6.07 -8.97
N ASN A 58 18.10 6.41 -9.35
CA ASN A 58 17.70 7.75 -9.77
C ASN A 58 16.64 8.33 -8.82
N TYR A 59 17.00 8.55 -7.56
CA TYR A 59 16.26 9.46 -6.67
C TYR A 59 16.82 10.88 -6.79
N SER A 60 16.96 11.39 -8.01
CA SER A 60 17.12 12.83 -8.23
C SER A 60 15.75 13.38 -8.61
N ASN A 61 15.03 13.80 -7.57
CA ASN A 61 13.82 14.63 -7.60
C ASN A 61 12.55 13.96 -8.16
N SER A 62 11.57 13.82 -7.26
CA SER A 62 10.14 13.96 -7.52
C SER A 62 9.68 13.54 -8.93
N ASP A 63 9.33 12.29 -9.09
CA ASP A 63 7.92 11.93 -9.24
C ASP A 63 7.91 10.41 -9.47
N GLY A 64 7.09 9.69 -8.70
CA GLY A 64 6.70 8.33 -9.03
C GLY A 64 5.77 8.32 -10.24
N SER A 65 6.00 9.23 -11.20
CA SER A 65 5.27 9.35 -12.44
C SER A 65 5.51 8.06 -13.20
N THR A 66 4.56 7.15 -13.14
CA THR A 66 4.10 6.53 -14.38
C THR A 66 3.95 7.68 -15.35
N LYS A 67 4.96 7.90 -16.21
CA LYS A 67 5.00 9.09 -17.05
C LYS A 67 3.76 9.06 -17.92
N ASP A 68 2.74 9.80 -17.50
CA ASP A 68 1.58 10.06 -18.32
C ASP A 68 2.11 10.57 -19.65
N THR A 69 1.62 10.02 -20.74
CA THR A 69 2.12 10.44 -22.03
C THR A 69 1.75 11.90 -22.24
N GLU A 70 2.50 12.59 -23.10
CA GLU A 70 2.13 13.97 -23.50
C GLU A 70 0.72 14.06 -24.10
N GLN A 71 0.17 12.92 -24.53
CA GLN A 71 -1.20 12.84 -25.03
C GLN A 71 -2.22 12.81 -23.87
N ASP A 72 -2.00 11.96 -22.86
CA ASP A 72 -2.88 11.85 -21.68
C ASP A 72 -3.03 13.20 -20.97
N THR A 73 -1.92 13.93 -20.84
CA THR A 73 -1.91 15.26 -20.21
C THR A 73 -2.69 16.31 -21.01
N LYS A 74 -2.69 16.26 -22.35
CA LYS A 74 -3.44 17.19 -23.19
C LYS A 74 -4.94 16.92 -23.13
N GLU A 75 -5.34 15.65 -23.20
CA GLU A 75 -6.74 15.23 -23.12
C GLU A 75 -7.35 15.60 -21.76
N ASN A 76 -6.64 15.33 -20.66
CA ASN A 76 -7.05 15.71 -19.31
C ASN A 76 -7.26 17.22 -19.18
N ASN A 77 -6.34 18.03 -19.72
CA ASN A 77 -6.45 19.49 -19.68
C ASN A 77 -7.66 20.04 -20.46
N ILE A 78 -8.09 19.37 -21.53
CA ILE A 78 -9.30 19.76 -22.28
C ILE A 78 -10.55 19.40 -21.49
N MET A 79 -10.54 18.22 -20.85
CA MET A 79 -11.68 17.71 -20.09
C MET A 79 -11.97 18.57 -18.84
N LEU A 80 -10.94 18.93 -18.08
CA LEU A 80 -11.06 19.72 -16.85
C LEU A 80 -11.61 21.15 -17.05
N ARG A 81 -11.63 21.67 -18.28
CA ARG A 81 -12.22 22.98 -18.59
C ARG A 81 -13.75 23.00 -18.55
N ARG A 82 -14.40 21.83 -18.54
CA ARG A 82 -15.86 21.76 -18.53
C ARG A 82 -16.38 22.01 -17.13
N ASN A 83 -17.27 23.00 -16.97
CA ASN A 83 -17.89 23.33 -15.68
C ASN A 83 -18.61 22.13 -15.04
N SER A 84 -19.25 21.28 -15.85
CA SER A 84 -19.92 20.08 -15.35
C SER A 84 -18.97 19.07 -14.71
N ILE A 85 -17.70 19.07 -15.13
CA ILE A 85 -16.65 18.20 -14.60
C ILE A 85 -16.04 18.85 -13.37
N GLN A 86 -15.77 20.16 -13.40
CA GLN A 86 -15.26 20.87 -12.24
C GLN A 86 -16.23 20.82 -11.04
N ALA A 87 -17.54 20.86 -11.30
CA ALA A 87 -18.56 20.73 -10.27
C ALA A 87 -18.53 19.36 -9.55
N GLN A 88 -18.00 18.30 -10.17
CA GLN A 88 -17.86 16.99 -9.51
C GLN A 88 -16.80 16.98 -8.40
N PHE A 89 -15.94 18.00 -8.35
CA PHE A 89 -14.87 18.16 -7.35
C PHE A 89 -15.19 19.20 -6.27
N GLU A 90 -16.43 19.69 -6.23
CA GLU A 90 -16.88 20.56 -5.15
C GLU A 90 -16.74 19.85 -3.79
N GLY A 91 -16.09 20.49 -2.82
CA GLY A 91 -15.82 19.89 -1.50
C GLY A 91 -14.58 18.99 -1.42
N TYR A 92 -13.77 18.90 -2.49
CA TYR A 92 -12.49 18.16 -2.47
C TYR A 92 -11.31 18.95 -1.89
N SER A 93 -11.54 20.17 -1.40
CA SER A 93 -10.51 20.96 -0.71
C SER A 93 -10.11 20.30 0.61
N HIS A 94 -8.81 20.18 0.87
CA HIS A 94 -8.28 19.63 2.10
C HIS A 94 -7.25 20.58 2.71
N ASP A 95 -7.57 21.15 3.87
CA ASP A 95 -6.67 22.04 4.61
C ASP A 95 -5.85 21.24 5.63
N GLN A 96 -4.54 21.12 5.40
CA GLN A 96 -3.65 20.35 6.29
C GLN A 96 -3.58 20.90 7.72
N ASN A 97 -3.96 22.16 7.93
CA ASN A 97 -3.96 22.81 9.24
C ASN A 97 -5.11 22.34 10.15
N GLU A 98 -6.18 21.74 9.61
CA GLU A 98 -7.27 21.20 10.43
C GLU A 98 -6.84 19.96 11.24
N LEU A 99 -5.92 19.14 10.69
CA LEU A 99 -5.40 17.93 11.35
C LEU A 99 -4.57 18.25 12.60
N ILE A 100 -3.80 19.35 12.57
CA ILE A 100 -2.94 19.77 13.68
C ILE A 100 -3.80 20.15 14.90
N SER A 101 -4.96 20.78 14.67
CA SER A 101 -5.89 21.13 15.75
C SER A 101 -6.61 19.92 16.38
N ALA A 102 -6.86 18.87 15.58
CA ALA A 102 -7.52 17.65 16.02
C ALA A 102 -6.58 16.65 16.73
N GLU A 103 -5.28 16.65 16.41
CA GLU A 103 -4.27 15.88 17.16
C GLU A 103 -3.89 16.55 18.49
N LEU A 104 -3.79 17.89 18.52
CA LEU A 104 -3.45 18.63 19.75
C LEU A 104 -4.54 18.64 20.82
N THR A 105 -5.78 18.28 20.47
CA THR A 105 -6.91 18.16 21.40
C THR A 105 -7.11 16.75 21.98
N LYS A 106 -6.26 15.79 21.58
CA LYS A 106 -6.25 14.40 22.08
C LYS A 106 -5.11 14.09 23.06
N LEU A 107 -4.39 15.12 23.53
CA LEU A 107 -3.48 15.06 24.68
C LEU A 107 -4.13 15.74 25.89
#